data_AF-A0A936F728-F1
#
_entry.id   AF-A0A936F728-F1
#
_cell.length_a   1.000
_cell.length_b   1.000
_cell.length_c   1.000
_cell.angle_alpha   90.00
_cell.angle_beta   90.00
_cell.angle_gamma   90.00
#
_symmetry.space_group_name_H-M   'P 1'
#
loop_
_entity.id
_entity.type
_entity.pdbx_description
1 polymer ?
#
loop_
_entity_poly.entity_id
_entity_poly.type
_entity_poly.pdbx_seq_one_letter_code
_entity_poly.pdbx_strand_id
1 'polypeptide(L)'
;MLLKRALFALFMAPLLLAAKPPAAMPDDPLNTILFGEAEPPDDVLAIALSEDGRTLRIEGDIELGAYRKFKRVFADAKTVQRIWLDSSGGLVLEAFLIASLVREAKLDTYVESNCASACTLIMASGVNRTAYARAKIGFHNSIDLDRNGEPVTGRAARKSNAEPDFMQAAAFYRAGIDPAFVDKALATPNASIWEPSHKEMIAAHALTRSIDDEERLKMTGWGVSWPALNAALDRKPLWTLLKAADAGLAEEIVSTSWEKGQKAEGGALGFAERSLISTLFDRIVDAPPALSQRLLALWKNMPAANGTDHSCSATGTGDTALADLVADGLSADEATLIKDALANQTAAPMQNRRKIGKAANTVHEAVGTDTVPVSASDRNRETCLWNRKALAHIAALPADQQAQSLLALHLEDMTE
;
A
#
# COMPACT_ATOMS: atom_id res chain seq x y z
N MET A 1 7.18 21.01 -82.75
CA MET A 1 6.63 21.62 -81.52
C MET A 1 5.33 20.97 -81.02
N LEU A 2 5.01 19.74 -81.46
CA LEU A 2 3.88 18.94 -80.95
C LEU A 2 4.30 17.60 -80.33
N LEU A 3 5.61 17.33 -80.21
CA LEU A 3 6.17 16.11 -79.62
C LEU A 3 6.88 16.33 -78.26
N LYS A 4 6.81 17.54 -77.69
CA LYS A 4 7.33 17.87 -76.35
C LYS A 4 6.24 18.09 -75.29
N ARG A 5 4.95 17.90 -75.63
CA ARG A 5 3.82 17.91 -74.67
C ARG A 5 3.26 16.52 -74.34
N ALA A 6 3.76 15.46 -74.99
CA ALA A 6 3.30 14.08 -74.74
C ALA A 6 4.16 13.28 -73.75
N LEU A 7 5.30 13.81 -73.28
CA LEU A 7 6.15 13.15 -72.28
C LEU A 7 6.08 13.75 -70.87
N PHE A 8 5.30 14.82 -70.64
CA PHE A 8 5.20 15.47 -69.33
C PHE A 8 3.92 15.11 -68.54
N ALA A 9 3.02 14.31 -69.12
CA ALA A 9 1.78 13.84 -68.47
C ALA A 9 1.86 12.39 -67.95
N LEU A 10 3.08 11.86 -67.78
CA LEU A 10 3.32 10.51 -67.23
C LEU A 10 4.04 10.52 -65.87
N PHE A 11 4.23 11.69 -65.23
CA PHE A 11 4.96 11.82 -63.96
C PHE A 11 4.25 12.59 -62.85
N MET A 12 2.95 12.91 -62.99
CA MET A 12 2.16 13.59 -61.95
C MET A 12 0.72 13.06 -61.89
N ALA A 13 0.59 11.77 -61.58
CA ALA A 13 -0.60 11.25 -60.92
C ALA A 13 -0.08 10.38 -59.77
N PRO A 14 -0.54 10.59 -58.52
CA PRO A 14 -0.15 9.73 -57.42
C PRO A 14 -0.73 8.35 -57.73
N LEU A 15 0.18 7.40 -57.98
CA LEU A 15 -0.11 5.99 -57.95
C LEU A 15 -0.56 5.70 -56.50
N LEU A 16 -1.88 5.68 -56.29
CA LEU A 16 -2.52 4.94 -55.21
C LEU A 16 -2.23 3.45 -55.42
N LEU A 17 -0.95 3.06 -55.31
CA LEU A 17 -0.68 1.77 -54.73
C LEU A 17 -0.93 1.98 -53.25
N ALA A 18 -1.97 1.33 -52.75
CA ALA A 18 -2.04 0.95 -51.35
C ALA A 18 -0.71 0.27 -51.01
N ALA A 19 0.23 1.04 -50.47
CA ALA A 19 1.29 0.48 -49.67
C ALA A 19 0.54 -0.32 -48.61
N LYS A 20 0.58 -1.65 -48.76
CA LYS A 20 0.14 -2.58 -47.72
C LYS A 20 0.74 -2.01 -46.43
N PRO A 21 -0.07 -1.68 -45.41
CA PRO A 21 0.48 -1.17 -44.16
C PRO A 21 1.59 -2.13 -43.75
N PRO A 22 2.73 -1.63 -43.22
CA PRO A 22 3.79 -2.50 -42.73
C PRO A 22 3.11 -3.58 -41.89
N ALA A 23 3.44 -4.84 -42.19
CA ALA A 23 2.89 -5.99 -41.47
C ALA A 23 2.91 -5.64 -39.98
N ALA A 24 1.75 -5.79 -39.33
CA ALA A 24 1.59 -5.52 -37.92
C ALA A 24 2.84 -5.99 -37.17
N MET A 25 3.45 -5.08 -36.42
CA MET A 25 4.58 -5.43 -35.56
C MET A 25 4.13 -6.66 -34.74
N PRO A 26 4.99 -7.69 -34.60
CA PRO A 26 4.60 -8.90 -33.89
C PRO A 26 4.08 -8.53 -32.51
N ASP A 27 2.98 -9.16 -32.10
CA ASP A 27 2.21 -8.88 -30.88
C ASP A 27 3.14 -8.76 -29.66
N ASP A 28 3.57 -7.53 -29.38
CA ASP A 28 4.28 -7.22 -28.16
C ASP A 28 3.23 -7.03 -27.07
N PRO A 29 3.21 -7.86 -26.01
CA PRO A 29 2.32 -7.63 -24.88
C PRO A 29 2.48 -6.22 -24.31
N LEU A 30 3.66 -5.59 -24.40
CA LEU A 30 3.83 -4.19 -24.02
C LEU A 30 2.99 -3.24 -24.88
N ASN A 31 2.88 -3.46 -26.19
CA ASN A 31 2.05 -2.62 -27.07
C ASN A 31 0.55 -2.85 -26.83
N THR A 32 0.11 -4.08 -26.63
CA THR A 32 -1.29 -4.38 -26.30
C THR A 32 -1.67 -3.84 -24.92
N ILE A 33 -0.72 -3.74 -23.99
CA ILE A 33 -1.02 -3.29 -22.64
C ILE A 33 -0.77 -1.78 -22.46
N LEU A 34 0.09 -1.15 -23.25
CA LEU A 34 0.24 0.32 -23.29
C LEU A 34 -0.79 0.98 -24.22
N PHE A 35 -1.15 0.33 -25.34
CA PHE A 35 -1.99 0.89 -26.39
C PHE A 35 -3.27 0.08 -26.71
N GLY A 36 -3.51 -1.07 -26.09
CA GLY A 36 -4.73 -1.87 -26.31
C GLY A 36 -5.90 -1.48 -25.40
N GLU A 37 -7.05 -2.10 -25.67
CA GLU A 37 -8.38 -1.70 -25.17
C GLU A 37 -8.78 -2.31 -23.82
N ALA A 38 -7.96 -3.18 -23.21
CA ALA A 38 -8.28 -3.81 -21.94
C ALA A 38 -8.11 -2.84 -20.76
N GLU A 39 -9.14 -2.74 -19.92
CA GLU A 39 -9.16 -1.95 -18.70
C GLU A 39 -8.19 -2.52 -17.66
N PRO A 40 -7.27 -1.72 -17.08
CA PRO A 40 -6.41 -2.20 -16.00
C PRO A 40 -7.27 -2.52 -14.76
N PRO A 41 -6.85 -3.48 -13.93
CA PRO A 41 -7.51 -3.78 -12.65
C PRO A 41 -7.69 -2.53 -11.76
N ASP A 42 -8.77 -2.50 -10.96
CA ASP A 42 -9.13 -1.32 -10.15
C ASP A 42 -8.11 -1.01 -9.03
N ASP A 43 -7.33 -2.00 -8.62
CA ASP A 43 -6.25 -1.93 -7.63
C ASP A 43 -4.94 -1.32 -8.18
N VAL A 44 -4.78 -1.23 -9.50
CA VAL A 44 -3.61 -0.56 -10.12
C VAL A 44 -3.70 0.95 -9.88
N LEU A 45 -2.75 1.50 -9.11
CA LEU A 45 -2.59 2.94 -8.81
C LEU A 45 -3.90 3.67 -8.45
N ALA A 46 -4.10 4.00 -7.17
CA ALA A 46 -5.30 4.73 -6.74
C ALA A 46 -5.25 6.18 -7.22
N ILE A 47 -6.29 6.63 -7.93
CA ILE A 47 -6.38 7.99 -8.48
C ILE A 47 -7.70 8.63 -8.09
N ALA A 48 -7.64 9.84 -7.51
CA ALA A 48 -8.80 10.53 -6.96
C ALA A 48 -8.71 12.04 -7.18
N LEU A 49 -9.84 12.67 -7.53
CA LEU A 49 -9.94 14.12 -7.69
C LEU A 49 -10.50 14.76 -6.42
N SER A 50 -9.86 15.80 -5.88
CA SER A 50 -10.37 16.55 -4.74
C SER A 50 -11.78 17.13 -5.01
N GLU A 51 -12.56 17.37 -3.95
CA GLU A 51 -13.92 17.94 -4.07
C GLU A 51 -13.96 19.26 -4.84
N ASP A 52 -12.92 20.08 -4.67
CA ASP A 52 -12.78 21.37 -5.36
C ASP A 52 -12.27 21.23 -6.82
N GLY A 53 -11.98 20.02 -7.27
CA GLY A 53 -11.52 19.71 -8.62
C GLY A 53 -10.11 20.20 -8.94
N ARG A 54 -9.31 20.65 -7.96
CA ARG A 54 -7.99 21.27 -8.20
C ARG A 54 -6.80 20.34 -7.98
N THR A 55 -6.97 19.24 -7.27
CA THR A 55 -5.89 18.33 -6.92
C THR A 55 -6.23 16.91 -7.34
N LEU A 56 -5.36 16.29 -8.12
CA LEU A 56 -5.46 14.87 -8.46
C LEU A 56 -4.46 14.09 -7.60
N ARG A 57 -4.97 13.24 -6.72
CA ARG A 57 -4.17 12.32 -5.91
C ARG A 57 -3.79 11.10 -6.72
N ILE A 58 -2.55 10.66 -6.56
CA ILE A 58 -2.01 9.41 -7.04
C ILE A 58 -1.39 8.68 -5.85
N GLU A 59 -1.83 7.44 -5.59
CA GLU A 59 -1.36 6.66 -4.45
C GLU A 59 -1.17 5.17 -4.74
N GLY A 60 -0.09 4.58 -4.20
CA GLY A 60 0.25 3.17 -4.37
C GLY A 60 1.23 2.92 -5.53
N ASP A 61 1.34 1.66 -5.93
CA ASP A 61 2.36 1.23 -6.89
C ASP A 61 1.98 1.61 -8.33
N ILE A 62 2.98 2.04 -9.08
CA ILE A 62 2.86 2.44 -10.49
C ILE A 62 3.04 1.19 -11.35
N GLU A 63 1.98 0.40 -11.44
CA GLU A 63 1.99 -0.84 -12.21
C GLU A 63 1.51 -0.63 -13.64
N LEU A 64 1.50 -1.73 -14.39
CA LEU A 64 1.13 -1.75 -15.79
C LEU A 64 -0.33 -1.30 -15.97
N GLY A 65 -0.55 -0.28 -16.80
CA GLY A 65 -1.85 0.35 -17.02
C GLY A 65 -2.13 1.60 -16.17
N ALA A 66 -1.23 1.94 -15.23
CA ALA A 66 -1.31 3.15 -14.42
C ALA A 66 -1.49 4.44 -15.25
N TYR A 67 -0.73 4.60 -16.34
CA TYR A 67 -0.82 5.75 -17.25
C TYR A 67 -2.19 5.83 -17.91
N ARG A 68 -2.77 4.70 -18.35
CA ARG A 68 -4.10 4.70 -18.98
C ARG A 68 -5.18 5.12 -18.00
N LYS A 69 -5.13 4.61 -16.77
CA LYS A 69 -6.03 5.01 -15.68
C LYS A 69 -5.88 6.50 -15.38
N PHE A 70 -4.64 6.98 -15.19
CA PHE A 70 -4.34 8.39 -14.98
C PHE A 70 -4.88 9.27 -16.11
N LYS A 71 -4.57 8.93 -17.37
CA LYS A 71 -4.98 9.71 -18.54
C LYS A 71 -6.50 9.87 -18.64
N ARG A 72 -7.28 8.84 -18.29
CA ARG A 72 -8.75 8.93 -18.28
C ARG A 72 -9.27 9.86 -17.20
N VAL A 73 -8.86 9.65 -15.95
CA VAL A 73 -9.30 10.53 -14.85
C VAL A 73 -8.85 11.98 -15.10
N PHE A 74 -7.63 12.14 -15.61
CA PHE A 74 -7.06 13.43 -15.97
C PHE A 74 -7.82 14.13 -17.10
N ALA A 75 -8.37 13.37 -18.06
CA ALA A 75 -9.16 13.93 -19.16
C ALA A 75 -10.43 14.64 -18.64
N ASP A 76 -11.02 14.20 -17.54
CA ASP A 76 -12.22 14.79 -16.95
C ASP A 76 -11.90 15.88 -15.91
N ALA A 77 -10.68 15.90 -15.37
CA ALA A 77 -10.22 16.85 -14.36
C ALA A 77 -9.81 18.23 -14.93
N LYS A 78 -10.73 18.95 -15.57
CA LYS A 78 -10.41 20.20 -16.33
C LYS A 78 -9.80 21.34 -15.53
N THR A 79 -10.02 21.38 -14.22
CA THR A 79 -9.54 22.45 -13.31
C THR A 79 -8.36 22.05 -12.46
N VAL A 80 -7.78 20.86 -12.70
CA VAL A 80 -6.65 20.37 -11.91
C VAL A 80 -5.45 21.30 -12.09
N GLN A 81 -4.79 21.57 -10.98
CA GLN A 81 -3.59 22.41 -10.90
C GLN A 81 -2.42 21.67 -10.25
N ARG A 82 -2.69 20.57 -9.55
CA ARG A 82 -1.70 19.87 -8.75
C ARG A 82 -1.89 18.36 -8.78
N ILE A 83 -0.77 17.64 -8.77
CA ILE A 83 -0.70 16.23 -8.44
C ILE A 83 -0.23 16.08 -7.00
N TRP A 84 -1.00 15.35 -6.21
CA TRP A 84 -0.62 14.91 -4.86
C TRP A 84 -0.10 13.48 -4.96
N LEU A 85 1.05 13.19 -4.35
CA LEU A 85 1.82 11.97 -4.55
C LEU A 85 2.08 11.24 -3.22
N ASP A 86 1.77 9.95 -3.23
CA ASP A 86 2.20 8.95 -2.23
C ASP A 86 2.45 7.59 -2.91
N SER A 87 3.70 7.28 -3.27
CA SER A 87 4.01 6.07 -4.02
C SER A 87 5.44 5.57 -3.80
N SER A 88 5.58 4.26 -3.62
CA SER A 88 6.89 3.59 -3.57
C SER A 88 7.55 3.44 -4.95
N GLY A 89 6.85 3.81 -6.02
CA GLY A 89 7.32 3.70 -7.40
C GLY A 89 6.71 2.51 -8.13
N GLY A 90 7.47 1.91 -9.05
CA GLY A 90 6.99 0.87 -9.95
C GLY A 90 7.63 0.96 -11.33
N LEU A 91 6.84 0.75 -12.38
CA LEU A 91 7.29 0.76 -13.76
C LEU A 91 7.71 2.17 -14.21
N VAL A 92 8.99 2.31 -14.57
CA VAL A 92 9.59 3.57 -15.05
C VAL A 92 8.85 4.14 -16.27
N LEU A 93 8.45 3.30 -17.22
CA LEU A 93 7.75 3.73 -18.43
C LEU A 93 6.38 4.34 -18.12
N GLU A 94 5.59 3.70 -17.25
CA GLU A 94 4.28 4.18 -16.82
C GLU A 94 4.41 5.54 -16.11
N ALA A 95 5.34 5.65 -15.16
CA ALA A 95 5.61 6.89 -14.46
C ALA A 95 6.11 8.00 -15.39
N PHE A 96 6.96 7.68 -16.37
CA PHE A 96 7.45 8.64 -17.36
C PHE A 96 6.33 9.19 -18.26
N LEU A 97 5.38 8.35 -18.66
CA LEU A 97 4.22 8.76 -19.45
C LEU A 97 3.27 9.65 -18.64
N ILE A 98 3.02 9.32 -17.36
CA ILE A 98 2.28 10.18 -16.44
C ILE A 98 3.01 11.52 -16.27
N ALA A 99 4.31 11.49 -15.98
CA ALA A 99 5.16 12.66 -15.83
C ALA A 99 5.09 13.58 -17.06
N SER A 100 5.02 13.00 -18.27
CA SER A 100 4.90 13.77 -19.51
C SER A 100 3.60 14.57 -19.59
N LEU A 101 2.46 13.98 -19.20
CA LEU A 101 1.17 14.70 -19.15
C LEU A 101 1.15 15.78 -18.08
N VAL A 102 1.66 15.48 -16.88
CA VAL A 102 1.75 16.43 -15.77
C VAL A 102 2.57 17.66 -16.17
N ARG A 103 3.70 17.44 -16.86
CA ARG A 103 4.55 18.52 -17.38
C ARG A 103 3.88 19.31 -18.51
N GLU A 104 3.23 18.64 -19.46
CA GLU A 104 2.52 19.30 -20.56
C GLU A 104 1.41 20.21 -20.05
N ALA A 105 0.69 19.74 -19.03
CA ALA A 105 -0.36 20.51 -18.35
C ALA A 105 0.17 21.56 -17.36
N LYS A 106 1.49 21.64 -17.14
CA LYS A 106 2.14 22.60 -16.24
C LYS A 106 1.60 22.56 -14.80
N LEU A 107 1.33 21.36 -14.30
CA LEU A 107 0.80 21.18 -12.95
C LEU A 107 1.92 21.32 -11.90
N ASP A 108 1.52 21.65 -10.69
CA ASP A 108 2.36 21.47 -9.50
C ASP A 108 2.41 20.00 -9.11
N THR A 109 3.46 19.61 -8.40
CA THR A 109 3.56 18.30 -7.75
C THR A 109 3.82 18.51 -6.26
N TYR A 110 3.17 17.67 -5.46
CA TYR A 110 3.28 17.69 -4.01
C TYR A 110 3.39 16.28 -3.47
N VAL A 111 4.46 16.01 -2.71
CA VAL A 111 4.67 14.73 -2.02
C VAL A 111 4.21 14.86 -0.57
N GLU A 112 3.26 14.01 -0.17
CA GLU A 112 2.75 14.03 1.19
C GLU A 112 3.59 13.18 2.15
N SER A 113 3.88 11.95 1.79
CA SER A 113 4.42 10.94 2.72
C SER A 113 5.59 10.22 2.09
N ASN A 114 5.39 9.57 0.95
CA ASN A 114 6.44 8.79 0.28
C ASN A 114 6.44 9.04 -1.23
N CYS A 115 7.62 9.21 -1.82
CA CYS A 115 7.78 9.18 -3.27
C CYS A 115 9.14 8.59 -3.63
N ALA A 116 9.16 7.31 -3.96
CA ALA A 116 10.37 6.55 -4.23
C ALA A 116 10.45 6.07 -5.68
N SER A 117 11.68 5.82 -6.15
CA SER A 117 11.93 5.18 -7.45
C SER A 117 11.21 5.90 -8.60
N ALA A 118 10.44 5.19 -9.42
CA ALA A 118 9.68 5.74 -10.54
C ALA A 118 8.71 6.90 -10.15
N CYS A 119 8.20 6.97 -8.92
CA CYS A 119 7.37 8.10 -8.46
C CYS A 119 8.10 9.44 -8.62
N THR A 120 9.43 9.43 -8.40
CA THR A 120 10.23 10.65 -8.47
C THR A 120 10.23 11.29 -9.86
N LEU A 121 9.90 10.54 -10.92
CA LEU A 121 9.73 11.07 -12.28
C LEU A 121 8.48 11.95 -12.38
N ILE A 122 7.38 11.52 -11.76
CA ILE A 122 6.14 12.29 -11.70
C ILE A 122 6.38 13.52 -10.83
N MET A 123 7.02 13.37 -9.67
CA MET A 123 7.37 14.50 -8.81
C MET A 123 8.24 15.54 -9.56
N ALA A 124 9.28 15.11 -10.26
CA ALA A 124 10.18 15.99 -10.99
C ALA A 124 9.53 16.69 -12.20
N SER A 125 8.35 16.25 -12.64
CA SER A 125 7.66 16.82 -13.80
C SER A 125 6.88 18.10 -13.48
N GLY A 126 6.62 18.36 -12.20
CA GLY A 126 5.87 19.52 -11.74
C GLY A 126 6.61 20.85 -11.92
N VAL A 127 5.83 21.94 -12.05
CA VAL A 127 6.37 23.31 -12.11
C VAL A 127 6.87 23.75 -10.75
N ASN A 128 6.00 23.70 -9.73
CA ASN A 128 6.40 23.79 -8.33
C ASN A 128 6.40 22.37 -7.75
N ARG A 129 7.54 21.99 -7.17
CA ARG A 129 7.77 20.65 -6.62
C ARG A 129 7.89 20.78 -5.12
N THR A 130 6.84 20.46 -4.40
CA THR A 130 6.78 20.61 -2.94
C THR A 130 6.74 19.27 -2.24
N ALA A 131 7.24 19.22 -1.01
CA ALA A 131 7.14 18.04 -0.16
C ALA A 131 6.77 18.47 1.25
N TYR A 132 5.90 17.71 1.90
CA TYR A 132 5.64 17.85 3.32
C TYR A 132 6.93 17.60 4.12
N ALA A 133 7.14 18.30 5.23
CA ALA A 133 8.38 18.25 6.00
C ALA A 133 8.80 16.84 6.45
N ARG A 134 7.84 15.92 6.61
CA ARG A 134 8.10 14.52 6.99
C ARG A 134 8.07 13.54 5.81
N ALA A 135 7.84 14.02 4.59
CA ALA A 135 7.84 13.15 3.42
C ALA A 135 9.23 12.54 3.20
N LYS A 136 9.26 11.29 2.74
CA LYS A 136 10.47 10.59 2.29
C LYS A 136 10.47 10.55 0.77
N ILE A 137 11.60 10.93 0.18
CA ILE A 137 11.79 10.92 -1.27
C ILE A 137 13.08 10.18 -1.55
N GLY A 138 13.01 9.15 -2.37
CA GLY A 138 14.12 8.22 -2.55
C GLY A 138 14.42 7.90 -4.01
N PHE A 139 15.69 7.85 -4.36
CA PHE A 139 16.18 7.65 -5.72
C PHE A 139 17.09 6.42 -5.81
N HIS A 140 17.00 5.70 -6.92
CA HIS A 140 17.93 4.63 -7.29
C HIS A 140 17.84 4.35 -8.79
N ASN A 141 18.74 3.52 -9.32
CA ASN A 141 18.66 3.07 -10.72
C ASN A 141 17.57 2.03 -10.93
N SER A 142 17.13 1.84 -12.17
CA SER A 142 16.10 0.87 -12.49
C SER A 142 16.55 -0.58 -12.31
N ILE A 143 15.56 -1.47 -12.25
CA ILE A 143 15.75 -2.91 -12.31
C ILE A 143 14.78 -3.46 -13.36
N ASP A 144 15.32 -4.20 -14.32
CA ASP A 144 14.51 -4.99 -15.24
C ASP A 144 14.21 -6.35 -14.61
N LEU A 145 12.99 -6.84 -14.85
CA LEU A 145 12.52 -8.14 -14.36
C LEU A 145 12.35 -9.09 -15.55
N ASP A 146 12.72 -10.36 -15.37
CA ASP A 146 12.49 -11.39 -16.37
C ASP A 146 11.02 -11.81 -16.42
N ARG A 147 10.70 -12.78 -17.29
CA ARG A 147 9.32 -13.26 -17.49
C ARG A 147 8.68 -13.89 -16.25
N ASN A 148 9.48 -14.24 -15.25
CA ASN A 148 9.02 -14.81 -13.99
C ASN A 148 8.95 -13.75 -12.87
N GLY A 149 9.23 -12.48 -13.18
CA GLY A 149 9.28 -11.39 -12.20
C GLY A 149 10.60 -11.33 -11.42
N GLU A 150 11.62 -12.10 -11.83
CA GLU A 150 12.91 -12.13 -11.13
C GLU A 150 13.86 -11.07 -11.69
N PRO A 151 14.68 -10.41 -10.85
CA PRO A 151 15.68 -9.46 -11.32
C PRO A 151 16.59 -10.02 -12.41
N VAL A 152 16.68 -9.31 -13.53
CA VAL A 152 17.70 -9.61 -14.54
C VAL A 152 19.06 -9.28 -13.94
N THR A 153 19.99 -10.23 -13.93
CA THR A 153 21.32 -10.06 -13.32
C THR A 153 22.47 -10.07 -14.33
N GLY A 154 23.67 -9.69 -13.88
CA GLY A 154 24.91 -9.79 -14.65
C GLY A 154 24.99 -8.84 -15.85
N ARG A 155 25.51 -9.33 -16.98
CA ARG A 155 25.68 -8.51 -18.20
C ARG A 155 24.35 -8.15 -18.87
N ALA A 156 23.32 -8.97 -18.71
CA ALA A 156 22.00 -8.69 -19.25
C ALA A 156 21.37 -7.47 -18.56
N ALA A 157 21.51 -7.37 -17.23
CA ALA A 157 21.02 -6.24 -16.42
C ALA A 157 21.53 -4.88 -16.91
N ARG A 158 22.82 -4.80 -17.23
CA ARG A 158 23.44 -3.55 -17.73
C ARG A 158 22.83 -3.08 -19.05
N LYS A 159 22.36 -4.02 -19.88
CA LYS A 159 21.77 -3.70 -21.18
C LYS A 159 20.29 -3.37 -21.03
N SER A 160 19.55 -4.12 -20.22
CA SER A 160 18.12 -3.90 -20.04
C SER A 160 17.81 -2.65 -19.20
N ASN A 161 18.58 -2.38 -18.14
CA ASN A 161 18.38 -1.21 -17.29
C ASN A 161 18.82 0.10 -17.97
N ALA A 162 19.60 0.03 -19.06
CA ALA A 162 20.13 1.22 -19.72
C ALA A 162 19.03 2.14 -20.27
N GLU A 163 17.96 1.60 -20.85
CA GLU A 163 16.88 2.42 -21.37
C GLU A 163 16.04 3.08 -20.25
N PRO A 164 15.54 2.36 -19.24
CA PRO A 164 14.84 3.00 -18.14
C PRO A 164 15.73 3.98 -17.37
N ASP A 165 17.01 3.68 -17.12
CA ASP A 165 17.95 4.62 -16.50
C ASP A 165 18.14 5.89 -17.33
N PHE A 166 18.23 5.74 -18.66
CA PHE A 166 18.30 6.89 -19.57
C PHE A 166 17.00 7.72 -19.52
N MET A 167 15.82 7.08 -19.46
CA MET A 167 14.54 7.79 -19.34
C MET A 167 14.46 8.58 -18.03
N GLN A 168 14.91 7.99 -16.92
CA GLN A 168 14.99 8.67 -15.63
C GLN A 168 15.93 9.88 -15.70
N ALA A 169 17.15 9.67 -16.21
CA ALA A 169 18.13 10.74 -16.41
C ALA A 169 17.54 11.89 -17.24
N ALA A 170 16.95 11.56 -18.40
CA ALA A 170 16.36 12.54 -19.30
C ALA A 170 15.22 13.33 -18.64
N ALA A 171 14.38 12.67 -17.84
CA ALA A 171 13.31 13.34 -17.09
C ALA A 171 13.86 14.32 -16.05
N PHE A 172 14.88 13.91 -15.27
CA PHE A 172 15.50 14.76 -14.26
C PHE A 172 16.29 15.93 -14.86
N TYR A 173 17.05 15.69 -15.93
CA TYR A 173 17.74 16.76 -16.66
C TYR A 173 16.76 17.76 -17.27
N ARG A 174 15.65 17.27 -17.84
CA ARG A 174 14.59 18.13 -18.37
C ARG A 174 13.85 18.90 -17.27
N ALA A 175 13.86 18.40 -16.04
CA ALA A 175 13.38 19.11 -14.85
C ALA A 175 14.36 20.16 -14.32
N GLY A 176 15.57 20.25 -14.88
CA GLY A 176 16.61 21.18 -14.42
C GLY A 176 17.25 20.78 -13.09
N ILE A 177 17.17 19.49 -12.73
CA ILE A 177 17.84 18.94 -11.55
C ILE A 177 19.35 18.96 -11.80
N ASP A 178 20.11 19.31 -10.76
CA ASP A 178 21.57 19.38 -10.80
C ASP A 178 22.19 18.04 -11.29
N PRO A 179 23.12 18.08 -12.26
CA PRO A 179 23.71 16.87 -12.81
C PRO A 179 24.39 15.96 -11.79
N ALA A 180 25.08 16.50 -10.79
CA ALA A 180 25.74 15.66 -9.78
C ALA A 180 24.72 14.95 -8.89
N PHE A 181 23.56 15.57 -8.64
CA PHE A 181 22.45 14.92 -7.97
C PHE A 181 21.87 13.77 -8.82
N VAL A 182 21.64 14.01 -10.12
CA VAL A 182 21.14 12.99 -11.06
C VAL A 182 22.10 11.81 -11.16
N ASP A 183 23.40 12.08 -11.28
CA ASP A 183 24.43 11.04 -11.36
C ASP A 183 24.46 10.20 -10.07
N LYS A 184 24.33 10.82 -8.89
CA LYS A 184 24.27 10.11 -7.61
C LYS A 184 22.99 9.28 -7.47
N ALA A 185 21.85 9.81 -7.90
CA ALA A 185 20.58 9.09 -7.94
C ALA A 185 20.69 7.81 -8.78
N LEU A 186 21.23 7.90 -9.99
CA LEU A 186 21.35 6.76 -10.91
C LEU A 186 22.58 5.87 -10.63
N ALA A 187 23.54 6.32 -9.83
CA ALA A 187 24.61 5.48 -9.31
C ALA A 187 24.16 4.62 -8.11
N THR A 188 23.05 4.98 -7.46
CA THR A 188 22.52 4.24 -6.31
C THR A 188 21.92 2.90 -6.80
N PRO A 189 22.42 1.74 -6.33
CA PRO A 189 21.93 0.44 -6.79
C PRO A 189 20.48 0.18 -6.38
N ASN A 190 19.70 -0.48 -7.23
CA ASN A 190 18.29 -0.85 -7.01
C ASN A 190 18.02 -1.73 -5.77
N ALA A 191 19.04 -2.37 -5.20
CA ALA A 191 18.95 -3.07 -3.92
C ALA A 191 18.95 -2.12 -2.70
N SER A 192 19.08 -0.82 -2.93
CA SER A 192 19.12 0.24 -1.92
C SER A 192 18.38 1.47 -2.43
N ILE A 193 18.07 2.39 -1.52
CA ILE A 193 17.45 3.67 -1.87
C ILE A 193 18.26 4.80 -1.24
N TRP A 194 18.60 5.80 -2.05
CA TRP A 194 19.22 7.01 -1.55
C TRP A 194 18.12 8.03 -1.26
N GLU A 195 17.95 8.34 0.03
CA GLU A 195 16.99 9.33 0.53
C GLU A 195 17.74 10.62 0.92
N PRO A 196 17.89 11.59 -0.01
CA PRO A 196 18.46 12.89 0.31
C PRO A 196 17.57 13.69 1.23
N SER A 197 18.18 14.60 2.00
CA SER A 197 17.41 15.58 2.78
C SER A 197 16.68 16.56 1.85
N HIS A 198 15.54 17.11 2.28
CA HIS A 198 14.85 18.15 1.50
C HIS A 198 15.73 19.37 1.23
N LYS A 199 16.65 19.70 2.13
CA LYS A 199 17.63 20.78 1.91
C LYS A 199 18.57 20.46 0.74
N GLU A 200 19.06 19.23 0.65
CA GLU A 200 19.89 18.76 -0.47
C GLU A 200 19.11 18.77 -1.78
N MET A 201 17.86 18.30 -1.77
CA MET A 201 16.97 18.31 -2.93
C MET A 201 16.62 19.73 -3.41
N ILE A 202 16.39 20.68 -2.51
CA ILE A 202 16.15 22.09 -2.89
C ILE A 202 17.41 22.69 -3.52
N ALA A 203 18.58 22.45 -2.93
CA ALA A 203 19.85 22.93 -3.46
C ALA A 203 20.17 22.36 -4.85
N ALA A 204 19.77 21.10 -5.11
CA ALA A 204 19.89 20.43 -6.40
C ALA A 204 18.74 20.74 -7.38
N HIS A 205 17.80 21.63 -7.00
CA HIS A 205 16.59 21.89 -7.77
C HIS A 205 15.76 20.63 -8.08
N ALA A 206 15.78 19.61 -7.22
CA ALA A 206 14.84 18.48 -7.27
C ALA A 206 13.50 18.85 -6.63
N LEU A 207 13.53 19.62 -5.54
CA LEU A 207 12.35 20.31 -4.99
C LEU A 207 12.48 21.82 -5.15
N THR A 208 11.34 22.49 -5.17
CA THR A 208 11.24 23.94 -5.06
C THR A 208 11.27 24.37 -3.59
N ARG A 209 10.54 23.66 -2.71
CA ARG A 209 10.51 23.92 -1.26
C ARG A 209 9.96 22.74 -0.46
N SER A 210 10.27 22.72 0.83
CA SER A 210 9.58 21.90 1.83
C SER A 210 8.45 22.72 2.46
N ILE A 211 7.34 22.08 2.83
CA ILE A 211 6.20 22.71 3.50
C ILE A 211 6.00 22.11 4.89
N ASP A 212 5.57 22.90 5.85
CA ASP A 212 5.37 22.46 7.24
C ASP A 212 3.92 21.98 7.50
N ASP A 213 3.60 21.75 8.78
CA ASP A 213 2.27 21.31 9.23
C ASP A 213 1.16 22.36 8.97
N GLU A 214 1.50 23.65 8.95
CA GLU A 214 0.53 24.73 8.75
C GLU A 214 0.14 24.88 7.28
N GLU A 215 1.12 24.72 6.39
CA GLU A 215 0.94 24.78 4.94
C GLU A 215 0.53 23.44 4.30
N ARG A 216 0.56 22.35 5.06
CA ARG A 216 0.17 21.01 4.60
C ARG A 216 -1.22 21.04 3.96
N LEU A 217 -1.34 20.43 2.77
CA LEU A 217 -2.59 20.41 2.04
C LEU A 217 -3.64 19.56 2.78
N LYS A 218 -4.62 20.23 3.35
CA LYS A 218 -5.81 19.61 3.93
C LYS A 218 -6.77 19.28 2.81
N MET A 219 -6.71 18.06 2.27
CA MET A 219 -7.70 17.59 1.31
C MET A 219 -9.01 17.27 2.04
N THR A 220 -10.11 17.90 1.62
CA THR A 220 -11.47 17.54 2.06
C THR A 220 -12.07 16.51 1.11
N GLY A 221 -12.90 15.60 1.64
CA GLY A 221 -13.67 14.61 0.87
C GLY A 221 -13.06 13.22 0.69
N TRP A 222 -11.91 12.91 1.30
CA TRP A 222 -11.22 11.63 1.10
C TRP A 222 -10.58 11.11 2.39
N GLY A 223 -11.22 10.12 3.03
CA GLY A 223 -10.73 9.49 4.26
C GLY A 223 -10.47 10.47 5.42
N VAL A 224 -9.78 10.01 6.47
CA VAL A 224 -9.33 10.87 7.58
C VAL A 224 -7.90 11.33 7.31
N SER A 225 -7.59 12.61 7.55
CA SER A 225 -6.21 13.10 7.47
C SER A 225 -5.33 12.45 8.56
N TRP A 226 -4.02 12.35 8.36
CA TRP A 226 -3.11 11.79 9.39
C TRP A 226 -3.27 12.45 10.77
N PRO A 227 -3.41 13.79 10.89
CA PRO A 227 -3.71 14.43 12.18
C PRO A 227 -5.11 14.10 12.71
N ALA A 228 -6.12 13.97 11.84
CA ALA A 228 -7.47 13.60 12.25
C ALA A 228 -7.55 12.14 12.71
N LEU A 229 -6.80 11.23 12.06
CA LEU A 229 -6.64 9.85 12.47
C LEU A 229 -5.97 9.77 13.85
N ASN A 230 -4.85 10.47 14.04
CA ASN A 230 -4.22 10.56 15.36
C ASN A 230 -5.17 11.09 16.43
N ALA A 231 -5.88 12.19 16.14
CA ALA A 231 -6.81 12.78 17.10
C ALA A 231 -8.01 11.88 17.41
N ALA A 232 -8.43 11.03 16.46
CA ALA A 232 -9.46 10.03 16.68
C ALA A 232 -8.94 8.88 17.55
N LEU A 233 -7.73 8.38 17.27
CA LEU A 233 -7.08 7.33 18.03
C LEU A 233 -6.71 7.78 19.45
N ASP A 234 -6.29 9.03 19.65
CA ASP A 234 -5.96 9.59 20.97
C ASP A 234 -7.16 9.66 21.93
N ARG A 235 -8.38 9.53 21.41
CA ARG A 235 -9.59 9.41 22.23
C ARG A 235 -9.83 7.99 22.73
N LYS A 236 -9.06 7.01 22.24
CA LYS A 236 -9.18 5.60 22.60
C LYS A 236 -8.22 5.25 23.76
N PRO A 237 -8.72 4.65 24.86
CA PRO A 237 -7.88 4.25 25.98
C PRO A 237 -6.74 3.29 25.60
N LEU A 238 -7.02 2.34 24.69
CA LEU A 238 -6.01 1.40 24.21
C LEU A 238 -4.84 2.10 23.51
N TRP A 239 -5.15 3.09 22.67
CA TRP A 239 -4.14 3.85 21.96
C TRP A 239 -3.26 4.68 22.89
N THR A 240 -3.86 5.21 23.97
CA THR A 240 -3.12 5.92 25.01
C THR A 240 -2.10 5.01 25.71
N LEU A 241 -2.47 3.75 25.99
CA LEU A 241 -1.55 2.76 26.56
C LEU A 241 -0.42 2.42 25.59
N LEU A 242 -0.73 2.23 24.30
CA LEU A 242 0.28 1.99 23.27
C LEU A 242 1.28 3.13 23.19
N LYS A 243 0.81 4.38 22.99
CA LYS A 243 1.71 5.55 22.86
C LYS A 243 2.61 5.74 24.08
N ALA A 244 2.12 5.43 25.28
CA ALA A 244 2.92 5.52 26.50
C ALA A 244 4.00 4.43 26.60
N ALA A 245 3.74 3.24 26.04
CA ALA A 245 4.67 2.10 26.11
C ALA A 245 5.63 2.02 24.91
N ASP A 246 5.17 2.39 23.72
CA ASP A 246 5.86 2.21 22.45
C ASP A 246 5.39 3.25 21.42
N ALA A 247 5.93 4.47 21.53
CA ALA A 247 5.59 5.58 20.64
C ALA A 247 6.01 5.33 19.17
N GLY A 248 7.08 4.55 18.96
CA GLY A 248 7.56 4.20 17.61
C GLY A 248 6.58 3.28 16.89
N LEU A 249 6.12 2.22 17.57
CA LEU A 249 5.08 1.34 17.02
C LEU A 249 3.77 2.10 16.79
N ALA A 250 3.39 3.01 17.69
CA ALA A 250 2.20 3.84 17.49
C ALA A 250 2.29 4.67 16.20
N GLU A 251 3.43 5.30 15.92
CA GLU A 251 3.66 6.08 14.70
C GLU A 251 3.67 5.20 13.45
N GLU A 252 4.27 4.00 13.52
CA GLU A 252 4.29 3.02 12.44
C GLU A 252 2.87 2.55 12.08
N ILE A 253 2.06 2.19 13.09
CA ILE A 253 0.68 1.75 12.87
C ILE A 253 -0.13 2.90 12.29
N VAL A 254 -0.07 4.13 12.81
CA VAL A 254 -0.80 5.26 12.20
C VAL A 254 -0.40 5.44 10.75
N SER A 255 0.89 5.45 10.45
CA SER A 255 1.38 5.75 9.09
C SER A 255 0.91 4.67 8.10
N THR A 256 1.11 3.40 8.44
CA THR A 256 0.66 2.26 7.63
C THR A 256 -0.86 2.22 7.48
N SER A 257 -1.60 2.53 8.54
CA SER A 257 -3.06 2.50 8.55
C SER A 257 -3.67 3.66 7.80
N TRP A 258 -3.02 4.81 7.87
CA TRP A 258 -3.39 5.97 7.08
C TRP A 258 -3.22 5.62 5.60
N GLU A 259 -2.05 5.16 5.17
CA GLU A 259 -1.78 4.74 3.78
C GLU A 259 -2.78 3.66 3.29
N LYS A 260 -2.96 2.57 4.05
CA LYS A 260 -3.85 1.46 3.63
C LYS A 260 -5.33 1.81 3.73
N GLY A 261 -5.71 2.61 4.72
CA GLY A 261 -7.08 2.98 5.00
C GLY A 261 -7.69 4.03 4.08
N GLN A 262 -6.88 4.68 3.23
CA GLN A 262 -7.40 5.50 2.14
C GLN A 262 -8.04 4.67 1.02
N LYS A 263 -7.91 3.33 1.06
CA LYS A 263 -8.29 2.40 -0.02
C LYS A 263 -9.36 1.37 0.39
N ALA A 264 -9.78 1.30 1.66
CA ALA A 264 -10.55 0.17 2.20
C ALA A 264 -11.85 0.57 2.93
N GLU A 265 -12.83 -0.35 2.95
CA GLU A 265 -14.06 -0.25 3.74
C GLU A 265 -13.72 -0.24 5.25
N GLY A 266 -14.35 0.67 6.01
CA GLY A 266 -13.98 0.97 7.42
C GLY A 266 -12.86 2.02 7.60
N GLY A 267 -12.16 2.40 6.53
CA GLY A 267 -11.20 3.50 6.50
C GLY A 267 -9.95 3.31 7.37
N ALA A 268 -9.11 4.35 7.46
CA ALA A 268 -7.84 4.32 8.21
C ALA A 268 -7.98 4.11 9.71
N LEU A 269 -9.11 4.51 10.30
CA LEU A 269 -9.38 4.23 11.70
C LEU A 269 -9.56 2.73 11.94
N GLY A 270 -10.39 2.07 11.12
CA GLY A 270 -10.59 0.62 11.24
C GLY A 270 -9.30 -0.17 10.98
N PHE A 271 -8.47 0.27 10.03
CA PHE A 271 -7.18 -0.38 9.78
C PHE A 271 -6.20 -0.24 10.97
N ALA A 272 -6.17 0.93 11.60
CA ALA A 272 -5.34 1.17 12.78
C ALA A 272 -5.76 0.34 13.98
N GLU A 273 -7.08 0.21 14.19
CA GLU A 273 -7.64 -0.64 15.24
C GLU A 273 -7.21 -2.10 15.03
N ARG A 274 -7.44 -2.67 13.83
CA ARG A 274 -7.03 -4.05 13.49
C ARG A 274 -5.52 -4.30 13.64
N SER A 275 -4.71 -3.39 13.10
CA SER A 275 -3.25 -3.52 13.15
C SER A 275 -2.72 -3.54 14.58
N LEU A 276 -3.28 -2.70 15.46
CA LEU A 276 -2.95 -2.69 16.87
C LEU A 276 -3.35 -4.00 17.55
N ILE A 277 -4.54 -4.50 17.24
CA ILE A 277 -5.09 -5.71 17.83
C ILE A 277 -4.24 -6.94 17.46
N SER A 278 -3.93 -7.10 16.17
CA SER A 278 -3.03 -8.16 15.68
C SER A 278 -1.65 -8.06 16.34
N THR A 279 -1.07 -6.85 16.41
CA THR A 279 0.24 -6.66 17.07
C THR A 279 0.23 -7.03 18.55
N LEU A 280 -0.84 -6.66 19.28
CA LEU A 280 -0.99 -7.02 20.69
C LEU A 280 -1.19 -8.53 20.86
N PHE A 281 -1.97 -9.15 19.98
CA PHE A 281 -2.19 -10.58 19.99
C PHE A 281 -0.88 -11.34 19.79
N ASP A 282 -0.09 -10.97 18.78
CA ASP A 282 1.25 -11.52 18.54
C ASP A 282 2.15 -11.39 19.77
N ARG A 283 2.19 -10.21 20.39
CA ARG A 283 2.96 -9.98 21.63
C ARG A 283 2.48 -10.85 22.80
N ILE A 284 1.18 -11.16 22.88
CA ILE A 284 0.59 -12.02 23.93
C ILE A 284 0.93 -13.49 23.69
N VAL A 285 0.86 -13.98 22.45
CA VAL A 285 1.14 -15.40 22.14
C VAL A 285 2.64 -15.70 22.11
N ASP A 286 3.49 -14.72 21.81
CA ASP A 286 4.95 -14.86 21.91
C ASP A 286 5.49 -14.66 23.34
N ALA A 287 4.64 -14.22 24.27
CA ALA A 287 4.97 -14.10 25.67
C ALA A 287 4.95 -15.45 26.42
N PRO A 288 5.43 -15.49 27.68
CA PRO A 288 5.24 -16.65 28.54
C PRO A 288 3.76 -17.06 28.64
N PRO A 289 3.45 -18.36 28.82
CA PRO A 289 2.08 -18.90 28.79
C PRO A 289 1.06 -18.18 29.71
N ALA A 290 1.54 -17.50 30.74
CA ALA A 290 0.71 -16.72 31.66
C ALA A 290 -0.11 -15.63 30.95
N LEU A 291 0.40 -14.98 29.89
CA LEU A 291 -0.38 -13.94 29.19
C LEU A 291 -1.49 -14.55 28.33
N SER A 292 -1.19 -15.64 27.61
CA SER A 292 -2.21 -16.39 26.85
C SER A 292 -3.31 -16.96 27.76
N GLN A 293 -2.94 -17.44 28.96
CA GLN A 293 -3.90 -17.90 29.97
C GLN A 293 -4.81 -16.78 30.47
N ARG A 294 -4.26 -15.59 30.73
CA ARG A 294 -5.05 -14.42 31.12
C ARG A 294 -6.01 -14.00 30.02
N LEU A 295 -5.57 -14.00 28.76
CA LEU A 295 -6.42 -13.72 27.60
C LEU A 295 -7.60 -14.72 27.51
N LEU A 296 -7.31 -16.01 27.62
CA LEU A 296 -8.32 -17.07 27.63
C LEU A 296 -9.31 -16.93 28.80
N ALA A 297 -8.83 -16.53 29.98
CA ALA A 297 -9.67 -16.31 31.15
C ALA A 297 -10.62 -15.11 30.96
N LEU A 298 -10.14 -14.02 30.34
CA LEU A 298 -10.97 -12.88 29.98
C LEU A 298 -12.07 -13.29 28.99
N TRP A 299 -11.72 -14.00 27.92
CA TRP A 299 -12.69 -14.48 26.93
C TRP A 299 -13.72 -15.44 27.50
N LYS A 300 -13.34 -16.31 28.44
CA LYS A 300 -14.26 -17.23 29.10
C LYS A 300 -15.33 -16.50 29.93
N ASN A 301 -14.99 -15.34 30.48
CA ASN A 301 -15.83 -14.60 31.41
C ASN A 301 -16.61 -13.45 30.75
N MET A 302 -16.46 -13.22 29.43
CA MET A 302 -17.24 -12.21 28.72
C MET A 302 -18.72 -12.61 28.63
N PRO A 303 -19.67 -11.77 29.10
CA PRO A 303 -21.08 -12.00 28.85
C PRO A 303 -21.40 -11.89 27.35
N ALA A 304 -22.37 -12.68 26.88
CA ALA A 304 -22.97 -12.46 25.56
C ALA A 304 -23.71 -11.11 25.59
N ALA A 305 -23.05 -10.02 25.20
CA ALA A 305 -23.65 -8.70 25.32
C ALA A 305 -24.79 -8.55 24.30
N ASN A 306 -25.93 -8.06 24.80
CA ASN A 306 -27.09 -7.50 24.08
C ASN A 306 -27.15 -7.67 22.55
N GLY A 307 -27.39 -8.91 22.10
CA GLY A 307 -27.86 -9.17 20.73
C GLY A 307 -26.78 -9.30 19.65
N THR A 308 -25.51 -9.06 19.97
CA THR A 308 -24.35 -9.45 19.16
C THR A 308 -23.39 -10.19 20.08
N ASP A 309 -23.53 -11.51 20.15
CA ASP A 309 -22.65 -12.37 20.95
C ASP A 309 -21.21 -12.18 20.44
N HIS A 310 -20.32 -11.57 21.23
CA HIS A 310 -19.00 -11.10 20.77
C HIS A 310 -18.05 -12.24 20.40
N SER A 311 -18.26 -13.46 20.91
CA SER A 311 -17.60 -14.66 20.38
C SER A 311 -17.99 -14.98 18.92
N CYS A 312 -19.06 -14.35 18.42
CA CYS A 312 -19.60 -14.44 17.06
C CYS A 312 -19.22 -13.27 16.16
N SER A 313 -18.53 -12.24 16.67
CA SER A 313 -18.01 -11.18 15.81
C SER A 313 -16.65 -11.55 15.23
N ALA A 314 -15.98 -12.54 15.83
CA ALA A 314 -14.76 -13.19 15.33
C ALA A 314 -15.02 -14.09 14.11
N THR A 315 -16.07 -13.80 13.34
CA THR A 315 -16.32 -14.45 12.06
C THR A 315 -15.69 -13.56 10.98
N GLY A 316 -14.43 -13.87 10.62
CA GLY A 316 -13.77 -13.37 9.41
C GLY A 316 -12.70 -12.29 9.62
N THR A 317 -12.31 -11.99 10.86
CA THR A 317 -11.08 -11.27 11.20
C THR A 317 -10.84 -11.53 12.68
N GLY A 318 -9.62 -11.88 13.09
CA GLY A 318 -9.26 -12.09 14.49
C GLY A 318 -9.31 -10.81 15.34
N ASP A 319 -10.04 -9.80 14.88
CA ASP A 319 -9.95 -8.40 15.23
C ASP A 319 -11.07 -7.95 16.16
N THR A 320 -12.26 -8.55 16.18
CA THR A 320 -13.39 -7.92 16.90
C THR A 320 -13.41 -8.18 18.41
N ALA A 321 -12.88 -9.31 18.88
CA ALA A 321 -12.84 -9.62 20.32
C ALA A 321 -11.91 -8.68 21.12
N LEU A 322 -10.95 -8.05 20.43
CA LEU A 322 -10.10 -6.98 20.96
C LEU A 322 -10.52 -5.59 20.45
N ALA A 323 -11.33 -5.47 19.39
CA ALA A 323 -11.87 -4.19 18.92
C ALA A 323 -13.05 -3.72 19.78
N ASP A 324 -13.85 -4.62 20.33
CA ASP A 324 -14.91 -4.25 21.27
C ASP A 324 -14.35 -3.78 22.62
N LEU A 325 -13.13 -4.20 22.97
CA LEU A 325 -12.32 -3.64 24.05
C LEU A 325 -11.95 -2.16 23.85
N VAL A 326 -12.07 -1.67 22.62
CA VAL A 326 -11.76 -0.30 22.18
C VAL A 326 -13.03 0.55 22.05
N ALA A 327 -14.22 -0.04 22.20
CA ALA A 327 -15.51 0.65 22.06
C ALA A 327 -16.02 1.26 23.38
N ASP A 328 -15.99 0.51 24.50
CA ASP A 328 -16.67 0.89 25.76
C ASP A 328 -15.76 1.15 26.97
N GLY A 329 -14.43 1.08 26.78
CA GLY A 329 -13.42 1.29 27.82
C GLY A 329 -12.78 -0.02 28.31
N LEU A 330 -11.52 0.05 28.73
CA LEU A 330 -10.76 -1.10 29.22
C LEU A 330 -11.02 -1.34 30.71
N SER A 331 -11.32 -2.58 31.09
CA SER A 331 -11.27 -2.98 32.51
C SER A 331 -9.83 -2.95 33.05
N ALA A 332 -9.69 -3.02 34.37
CA ALA A 332 -8.38 -3.06 35.01
C ALA A 332 -7.55 -4.28 34.60
N ASP A 333 -8.20 -5.44 34.43
CA ASP A 333 -7.53 -6.69 34.06
C ASP A 333 -7.05 -6.66 32.61
N GLU A 334 -7.85 -6.09 31.70
CA GLU A 334 -7.49 -5.92 30.28
C GLU A 334 -6.35 -4.90 30.13
N ALA A 335 -6.45 -3.76 30.80
CA ALA A 335 -5.38 -2.76 30.78
C ALA A 335 -4.06 -3.32 31.33
N THR A 336 -4.11 -4.23 32.31
CA THR A 336 -2.93 -4.91 32.84
C THR A 336 -2.35 -5.90 31.82
N LEU A 337 -3.18 -6.76 31.21
CA LEU A 337 -2.75 -7.68 30.16
C LEU A 337 -2.06 -6.95 29.00
N ILE A 338 -2.64 -5.84 28.54
CA ILE A 338 -2.10 -5.03 27.44
C ILE A 338 -0.75 -4.42 27.82
N LYS A 339 -0.62 -3.86 29.03
CA LYS A 339 0.66 -3.30 29.50
C LYS A 339 1.75 -4.36 29.56
N ASP A 340 1.43 -5.54 30.08
CA ASP A 340 2.37 -6.65 30.18
C ASP A 340 2.78 -7.16 28.77
N ALA A 341 1.84 -7.20 27.83
CA ALA A 341 2.11 -7.55 26.43
C ALA A 341 3.00 -6.50 25.75
N LEU A 342 2.73 -5.21 25.95
CA LEU A 342 3.52 -4.12 25.38
C LEU A 342 4.93 -4.04 25.95
N ALA A 343 5.13 -4.45 27.22
CA ALA A 343 6.44 -4.55 27.86
C ALA A 343 7.27 -5.74 27.34
N ASN A 344 6.65 -6.73 26.71
CA ASN A 344 7.31 -7.93 26.17
C ASN A 344 7.92 -7.67 24.78
N GLN A 345 8.84 -6.71 24.67
CA GLN A 345 9.43 -6.27 23.39
C GLN A 345 10.55 -7.18 22.86
N THR A 346 11.05 -8.14 23.64
CA THR A 346 12.40 -8.71 23.46
C THR A 346 12.50 -10.23 23.29
N ALA A 347 11.42 -10.97 23.05
CA ALA A 347 11.55 -12.40 22.77
C ALA A 347 11.58 -12.64 21.24
N ALA A 348 12.68 -13.17 20.71
CA ALA A 348 12.63 -13.90 19.43
C ALA A 348 11.43 -14.87 19.49
N PRO A 349 10.65 -15.04 18.41
CA PRO A 349 9.40 -15.80 18.45
C PRO A 349 9.66 -17.14 19.13
N MET A 350 9.12 -17.31 20.35
CA MET A 350 9.34 -18.53 21.13
C MET A 350 8.71 -19.74 20.44
N GLN A 351 7.85 -19.49 19.44
CA GLN A 351 7.05 -20.48 18.76
C GLN A 351 7.64 -20.92 17.41
N ASN A 352 7.71 -22.24 17.23
CA ASN A 352 8.19 -22.88 16.00
C ASN A 352 7.05 -23.03 14.99
N ARG A 353 7.17 -22.45 13.79
CA ARG A 353 6.15 -22.52 12.71
C ARG A 353 5.66 -23.95 12.39
N ARG A 354 6.48 -24.99 12.58
CA ARG A 354 6.03 -26.40 12.41
C ARG A 354 5.06 -26.87 13.49
N LYS A 355 5.12 -26.30 14.70
CA LYS A 355 4.20 -26.64 15.80
C LYS A 355 2.84 -25.99 15.63
N ILE A 356 2.78 -24.81 14.99
CA ILE A 356 1.54 -24.06 14.71
C ILE A 356 0.59 -24.87 13.82
N GLY A 357 1.07 -25.41 12.69
CA GLY A 357 0.21 -26.23 11.81
C GLY A 357 -0.30 -27.52 12.46
N LYS A 358 0.45 -28.10 13.41
CA LYS A 358 -0.02 -29.25 14.19
C LYS A 358 -1.09 -28.83 15.21
N ALA A 359 -0.95 -27.66 15.82
CA ALA A 359 -1.91 -27.10 16.77
C ALA A 359 -3.25 -26.78 16.08
N ALA A 360 -3.22 -26.21 14.86
CA ALA A 360 -4.39 -26.00 14.01
C ALA A 360 -5.18 -27.30 13.80
N ASN A 361 -4.51 -28.34 13.29
CA ASN A 361 -5.14 -29.65 13.06
C ASN A 361 -5.74 -30.24 14.33
N THR A 362 -5.09 -30.06 15.49
CA THR A 362 -5.61 -30.57 16.77
C THR A 362 -6.92 -29.90 17.15
N VAL A 363 -7.07 -28.59 16.88
CA VAL A 363 -8.30 -27.85 17.14
C VAL A 363 -9.41 -28.29 16.16
N HIS A 364 -9.10 -28.39 14.86
CA HIS A 364 -10.04 -28.87 13.84
C HIS A 364 -10.50 -30.32 14.08
N GLU A 365 -9.61 -31.21 14.51
CA GLU A 365 -9.95 -32.59 14.88
C GLU A 365 -10.91 -32.63 16.09
N ALA A 366 -10.76 -31.71 17.05
CA ALA A 366 -11.56 -31.66 18.25
C ALA A 366 -12.93 -30.98 18.05
N VAL A 367 -13.02 -30.01 17.13
CA VAL A 367 -14.19 -29.13 16.99
C VAL A 367 -14.95 -29.32 15.67
N GLY A 368 -14.33 -29.95 14.66
CA GLY A 368 -14.82 -30.05 13.28
C GLY A 368 -14.28 -28.91 12.41
N THR A 369 -14.51 -28.96 11.08
CA THR A 369 -14.17 -27.87 10.14
C THR A 369 -15.36 -26.92 9.97
N ASP A 370 -15.11 -25.64 9.65
CA ASP A 370 -16.15 -24.61 9.48
C ASP A 370 -16.92 -24.69 8.13
N THR A 371 -16.85 -25.83 7.45
CA THR A 371 -17.38 -25.98 6.09
C THR A 371 -18.82 -26.46 6.10
N VAL A 372 -19.79 -25.55 6.18
CA VAL A 372 -21.21 -25.85 5.92
C VAL A 372 -21.77 -24.94 4.82
N PRO A 373 -22.40 -25.48 3.76
CA PRO A 373 -23.02 -24.67 2.72
C PRO A 373 -24.40 -24.16 3.19
N VAL A 374 -24.41 -23.03 3.90
CA VAL A 374 -25.63 -22.37 4.42
C VAL A 374 -25.74 -20.91 3.96
N SER A 375 -26.91 -20.30 4.21
CA SER A 375 -27.17 -18.89 3.89
C SER A 375 -26.22 -17.94 4.65
N ALA A 376 -26.04 -16.71 4.18
CA ALA A 376 -25.10 -15.76 4.80
C ALA A 376 -25.39 -15.47 6.29
N SER A 377 -26.67 -15.44 6.71
CA SER A 377 -27.05 -15.25 8.11
C SER A 377 -26.81 -16.50 8.97
N ASP A 378 -26.94 -17.69 8.37
CA ASP A 378 -26.70 -18.96 9.05
C ASP A 378 -25.20 -19.22 9.23
N ARG A 379 -24.36 -18.80 8.27
CA ARG A 379 -22.90 -18.87 8.35
C ARG A 379 -22.36 -18.13 9.59
N ASN A 380 -22.74 -16.87 9.79
CA ASN A 380 -22.26 -16.09 10.95
C ASN A 380 -22.60 -16.75 12.29
N ARG A 381 -23.75 -17.42 12.37
CA ARG A 381 -24.18 -18.14 13.58
C ARG A 381 -23.38 -19.43 13.77
N GLU A 382 -23.08 -20.16 12.70
CA GLU A 382 -22.32 -21.42 12.76
C GLU A 382 -20.84 -21.17 13.07
N THR A 383 -20.18 -20.23 12.38
CA THR A 383 -18.78 -19.84 12.64
C THR A 383 -18.61 -19.33 14.07
N CYS A 384 -19.61 -18.65 14.62
CA CYS A 384 -19.60 -18.29 16.04
C CYS A 384 -19.57 -19.50 16.98
N LEU A 385 -20.49 -20.44 16.77
CA LEU A 385 -20.57 -21.64 17.60
C LEU A 385 -19.30 -22.46 17.49
N TRP A 386 -18.65 -22.44 16.32
CA TRP A 386 -17.34 -23.03 16.10
C TRP A 386 -16.26 -22.33 16.94
N ASN A 387 -16.13 -21.00 16.85
CA ASN A 387 -15.15 -20.22 17.60
C ASN A 387 -15.27 -20.42 19.12
N ARG A 388 -16.49 -20.45 19.65
CA ARG A 388 -16.73 -20.73 21.07
C ARG A 388 -16.20 -22.10 21.49
N LYS A 389 -16.43 -23.13 20.66
CA LYS A 389 -15.94 -24.49 20.92
C LYS A 389 -14.43 -24.57 20.81
N ALA A 390 -13.84 -23.88 19.82
CA ALA A 390 -12.39 -23.79 19.64
C ALA A 390 -11.71 -23.15 20.84
N LEU A 391 -12.16 -21.98 21.29
CA LEU A 391 -11.62 -21.32 22.48
C LEU A 391 -11.79 -22.13 23.76
N ALA A 392 -12.94 -22.79 23.93
CA ALA A 392 -13.17 -23.69 25.07
C ALA A 392 -12.25 -24.91 25.06
N HIS A 393 -12.00 -25.49 23.87
CA HIS A 393 -11.06 -26.59 23.70
C HIS A 393 -9.62 -26.14 24.01
N ILE A 394 -9.19 -25.00 23.46
CA ILE A 394 -7.86 -24.45 23.70
C ILE A 394 -7.65 -24.17 25.18
N ALA A 395 -8.62 -23.58 25.87
CA ALA A 395 -8.53 -23.34 27.32
C ALA A 395 -8.35 -24.63 28.15
N ALA A 396 -8.74 -25.79 27.62
CA ALA A 396 -8.54 -27.10 28.26
C ALA A 396 -7.18 -27.76 27.93
N LEU A 397 -6.42 -27.23 26.97
CA LEU A 397 -5.09 -27.73 26.62
C LEU A 397 -4.05 -27.40 27.70
N PRO A 398 -2.93 -28.14 27.78
CA PRO A 398 -1.76 -27.76 28.56
C PRO A 398 -1.27 -26.35 28.24
N ALA A 399 -0.76 -25.63 29.26
CA ALA A 399 -0.31 -24.25 29.15
C ALA A 399 0.68 -23.97 28.00
N ASP A 400 1.58 -24.92 27.75
CA ASP A 400 2.59 -24.87 26.70
C ASP A 400 2.03 -25.08 25.28
N GLN A 401 0.77 -25.54 25.16
CA GLN A 401 0.06 -25.76 23.90
C GLN A 401 -0.96 -24.66 23.61
N GLN A 402 -1.50 -24.01 24.65
CA GLN A 402 -2.49 -22.94 24.53
C GLN A 402 -2.05 -21.82 23.58
N ALA A 403 -0.83 -21.30 23.77
CA ALA A 403 -0.32 -20.19 22.96
C ALA A 403 -0.13 -20.56 21.48
N GLN A 404 0.22 -21.82 21.18
CA GLN A 404 0.37 -22.31 19.80
C GLN A 404 -0.97 -22.52 19.11
N SER A 405 -1.97 -23.03 19.84
CA SER A 405 -3.31 -23.20 19.31
C SER A 405 -4.04 -21.86 19.12
N LEU A 406 -3.78 -20.88 19.99
CA LEU A 406 -4.27 -19.50 19.81
C LEU A 406 -3.68 -18.85 18.55
N LEU A 407 -2.37 -18.93 18.37
CA LEU A 407 -1.71 -18.39 17.18
C LEU A 407 -2.15 -19.11 15.90
N ALA A 408 -2.38 -20.42 15.97
CA ALA A 408 -2.90 -21.19 14.85
C ALA A 408 -4.27 -20.68 14.38
N LEU A 409 -5.21 -20.45 15.31
CA LEU A 409 -6.52 -19.89 14.98
C LEU A 409 -6.41 -18.48 14.38
N HIS A 410 -5.53 -17.63 14.92
CA HIS A 410 -5.35 -16.27 14.42
C HIS A 410 -4.81 -16.24 12.98
N LEU A 411 -3.89 -17.13 12.64
CA LEU A 411 -3.27 -17.16 11.32
C LEU A 411 -4.17 -17.72 10.21
N GLU A 412 -5.10 -18.63 10.53
CA GLU A 412 -6.08 -19.14 9.56
C GLU A 412 -7.04 -18.04 9.11
N ASP A 413 -7.45 -17.17 10.05
CA ASP A 413 -8.37 -16.05 9.82
C ASP A 413 -7.75 -14.89 9.00
N MET A 414 -6.42 -14.83 8.89
CA MET A 414 -5.70 -13.81 8.11
C MET A 414 -5.47 -14.22 6.64
N THR A 415 -5.86 -15.45 6.25
CA THR A 415 -5.64 -16.02 4.91
C THR A 415 -6.91 -16.12 4.05
N GLU A 416 -8.07 -15.80 4.62
CA GLU A 416 -9.34 -15.57 3.90
C GLU A 416 -9.54 -14.08 3.62
#